data_AF-A0A527WDQ4-F1
#
_entry.id   AF-A0A527WDQ4-F1
#
_cell.length_a   1.000
_cell.length_b   1.000
_cell.length_c   1.000
_cell.angle_alpha   90.00
_cell.angle_beta   90.00
_cell.angle_gamma   90.00
#
_symmetry.space_group_name_H-M   'P 1'
#
loop_
_entity.id
_entity.type
_entity.pdbx_description
1 polymer ?
#
loop_
_entity_poly.entity_id
_entity_poly.type
_entity_poly.pdbx_seq_one_letter_code
_entity_poly.pdbx_strand_id
1 'polypeptide(L)'
;MVGRGNSIIIVGGGASGVVLAAHLLMSSNSDLRVTLIEKRPHFGQGMAYSTLLSAHVLNVQASGMSAYAHDPTHFARWVLEHGFAKPDQGPFYAPRSLYARYLKDLLDDLVERERETGRLRLIAEESLSISPTPAGVEVVLANGTSVVGHLAVLATGHDEQPGAFQGHAIRMGTEADTAL
;
A
#
# COMPACT_ATOMS: atom_id res chain seq x y z
N MET A 1 -18.66 26.80 -11.28
CA MET A 1 -18.36 25.41 -11.67
C MET A 1 -17.14 24.97 -10.90
N VAL A 2 -17.31 24.11 -9.88
CA VAL A 2 -16.18 23.47 -9.20
C VAL A 2 -15.60 22.48 -10.20
N GLY A 3 -14.35 22.69 -10.63
CA GLY A 3 -13.68 21.80 -11.57
C GLY A 3 -13.71 20.37 -11.04
N ARG A 4 -13.91 19.38 -11.91
CA ARG A 4 -13.83 17.97 -11.50
C ARG A 4 -12.46 17.73 -10.86
N GLY A 5 -12.47 17.31 -9.61
CA GLY A 5 -11.24 17.05 -8.87
C GLY A 5 -10.54 15.83 -9.44
N ASN A 6 -9.46 16.07 -10.18
CA ASN A 6 -8.73 15.02 -10.88
C ASN A 6 -7.41 14.66 -10.17
N SER A 7 -7.18 15.11 -8.93
CA SER A 7 -5.99 14.74 -8.16
C SER A 7 -6.34 14.18 -6.79
N ILE A 8 -5.85 12.98 -6.51
CA ILE A 8 -6.07 12.24 -5.27
C ILE A 8 -4.72 12.00 -4.59
N ILE A 9 -4.62 12.39 -3.33
CA ILE A 9 -3.47 12.09 -2.47
C ILE A 9 -3.85 10.90 -1.59
N ILE A 10 -3.00 9.89 -1.54
CA ILE A 10 -3.13 8.72 -0.67
C ILE A 10 -2.01 8.81 0.37
N VAL A 11 -2.37 8.90 1.65
CA VAL A 11 -1.43 8.96 2.76
C VAL A 11 -1.32 7.59 3.41
N GLY A 12 -0.14 6.97 3.28
CA GLY A 12 0.14 5.59 3.64
C GLY A 12 0.31 4.73 2.38
N GLY A 13 1.54 4.29 2.14
CA GLY A 13 1.92 3.43 1.02
C GLY A 13 2.05 1.96 1.40
N GLY A 14 1.36 1.50 2.44
CA GLY A 14 1.15 0.07 2.68
C GLY A 14 0.20 -0.56 1.66
N ALA A 15 -0.18 -1.82 1.88
CA ALA A 15 -1.03 -2.56 0.94
C ALA A 15 -2.32 -1.84 0.53
N SER A 16 -3.06 -1.25 1.48
CA SER A 16 -4.29 -0.53 1.16
C SER A 16 -4.05 0.66 0.21
N GLY A 17 -2.96 1.41 0.41
CA GLY A 17 -2.62 2.55 -0.42
C GLY A 17 -2.15 2.14 -1.82
N VAL A 18 -1.31 1.10 -1.91
CA VAL A 18 -0.86 0.56 -3.19
C VAL A 18 -2.02 -0.03 -3.99
N VAL A 19 -2.88 -0.84 -3.35
CA VAL A 19 -4.07 -1.41 -4.00
C VAL A 19 -5.02 -0.30 -4.46
N LEU A 20 -5.28 0.71 -3.63
CA LEU A 20 -6.11 1.84 -4.03
C LEU A 20 -5.52 2.58 -5.24
N ALA A 21 -4.22 2.86 -5.24
CA ALA A 21 -3.55 3.49 -6.37
C ALA A 21 -3.72 2.65 -7.65
N ALA A 22 -3.56 1.33 -7.56
CA ALA A 22 -3.76 0.41 -8.67
C ALA A 22 -5.17 0.51 -9.26
N HIS A 23 -6.21 0.49 -8.41
CA HIS A 23 -7.60 0.60 -8.85
C HIS A 23 -7.92 1.97 -9.45
N LEU A 24 -7.41 3.06 -8.88
CA LEU A 24 -7.60 4.41 -9.43
C LEU A 24 -6.99 4.54 -10.84
N LEU A 25 -5.80 3.97 -11.05
CA LEU A 25 -5.08 4.07 -12.32
C LEU A 25 -5.68 3.23 -13.46
N MET A 26 -6.58 2.30 -13.14
CA MET A 26 -7.43 1.62 -14.15
C MET A 26 -8.45 2.54 -14.81
N SER A 27 -8.74 3.70 -14.20
CA SER A 27 -9.63 4.68 -14.80
C SER A 27 -9.10 5.10 -16.18
N SER A 28 -10.01 5.19 -17.16
CA SER A 28 -9.72 5.75 -18.49
C SER A 28 -9.55 7.27 -18.50
N ASN A 29 -9.76 7.95 -17.36
CA ASN A 29 -9.53 9.38 -17.24
C ASN A 29 -8.02 9.70 -17.26
N SER A 30 -7.53 10.20 -18.40
CA SER A 30 -6.13 10.61 -18.60
C SER A 30 -5.67 11.74 -17.69
N ASP A 31 -6.61 12.54 -17.17
CA ASP A 31 -6.30 13.70 -16.34
C ASP A 31 -6.20 13.34 -14.85
N LEU A 32 -6.59 12.12 -14.46
CA LEU A 32 -6.47 11.65 -13.08
C LEU A 32 -4.98 11.61 -12.68
N ARG A 33 -4.66 12.18 -11.52
CA ARG A 33 -3.35 12.17 -10.88
C ARG A 33 -3.47 11.53 -9.50
N VAL A 34 -2.64 10.55 -9.22
CA VAL A 34 -2.57 9.83 -7.95
C VAL A 34 -1.20 10.11 -7.34
N THR A 35 -1.18 10.67 -6.13
CA THR A 35 0.05 10.82 -5.35
C THR A 35 0.00 9.87 -4.16
N LEU A 36 0.96 8.96 -4.05
CA LEU A 36 1.08 8.02 -2.94
C LEU A 36 2.25 8.44 -2.04
N ILE A 37 1.96 8.67 -0.76
CA ILE A 37 2.92 9.16 0.24
C ILE A 37 3.19 8.03 1.25
N GLU A 38 4.45 7.70 1.49
CA GLU A 38 4.87 6.69 2.48
C GLU A 38 6.12 7.17 3.21
N LYS A 39 6.12 7.04 4.53
CA LYS A 39 7.26 7.42 5.37
C LYS A 39 8.33 6.34 5.47
N ARG A 40 7.95 5.08 5.28
CA ARG A 40 8.86 3.94 5.32
C ARG A 40 9.69 3.84 4.02
N PRO A 41 10.86 3.19 4.07
CA PRO A 41 11.69 2.99 2.88
C PRO A 41 11.02 2.17 1.76
N HIS A 42 10.04 1.33 2.10
CA HIS A 42 9.41 0.39 1.17
C HIS A 42 7.91 0.60 1.09
N PHE A 43 7.43 0.98 -0.09
CA PHE A 43 6.02 0.93 -0.44
C PHE A 43 5.54 -0.53 -0.53
N GLY A 44 4.22 -0.73 -0.43
CA GLY A 44 3.53 -2.02 -0.44
C GLY A 44 3.55 -2.75 0.90
N GLN A 45 4.62 -2.61 1.69
CA GLN A 45 4.77 -3.40 2.92
C GLN A 45 3.84 -2.93 4.04
N GLY A 46 3.86 -1.63 4.34
CA GLY A 46 3.18 -1.07 5.51
C GLY A 46 3.51 -1.86 6.80
N MET A 47 2.70 -1.74 7.85
CA MET A 47 2.96 -2.53 9.07
C MET A 47 2.72 -4.02 8.88
N ALA A 48 1.64 -4.41 8.20
CA ALA A 48 1.21 -5.80 8.13
C ALA A 48 2.21 -6.73 7.42
N TYR A 49 2.99 -6.21 6.47
CA TYR A 49 3.89 -7.02 5.64
C TYR A 49 5.38 -6.68 5.79
N SER A 50 5.74 -5.79 6.73
CA SER A 50 7.16 -5.47 7.07
C SER A 50 7.82 -6.46 8.02
N THR A 51 7.16 -7.56 8.37
CA THR A 51 7.75 -8.56 9.28
C THR A 51 8.89 -9.33 8.62
N LEU A 52 9.97 -9.57 9.38
CA LEU A 52 11.12 -10.36 8.93
C LEU A 52 10.96 -11.87 9.18
N LEU A 53 9.96 -12.27 9.97
CA LEU A 53 9.74 -13.67 10.35
C LEU A 53 9.02 -14.42 9.23
N SER A 54 9.68 -15.41 8.64
CA SER A 54 9.13 -16.26 7.58
C SER A 54 7.90 -17.06 8.03
N ALA A 55 7.80 -17.36 9.33
CA ALA A 55 6.66 -18.03 9.95
C ALA A 55 5.39 -17.17 10.00
N HIS A 56 5.50 -15.85 9.81
CA HIS A 56 4.33 -14.98 9.75
C HIS A 56 3.65 -15.11 8.38
N VAL A 57 2.71 -16.06 8.29
CA VAL A 57 1.91 -16.31 7.09
C VAL A 57 0.64 -15.46 7.03
N LEU A 58 0.04 -15.39 5.84
CA LEU A 58 -1.29 -14.85 5.62
C LEU A 58 -2.34 -15.70 6.35
N ASN A 59 -3.41 -15.06 6.83
CA ASN A 59 -4.53 -15.75 7.49
C ASN A 59 -5.46 -16.45 6.49
N VAL A 60 -5.20 -16.27 5.20
CA VAL A 60 -5.98 -16.80 4.08
C VAL A 60 -5.01 -17.46 3.09
N GLN A 61 -5.51 -18.44 2.36
CA GLN A 61 -4.74 -19.10 1.31
C GLN A 61 -4.43 -18.11 0.17
N ALA A 62 -3.33 -18.34 -0.55
CA ALA A 62 -2.95 -17.49 -1.68
C ALA A 62 -4.05 -17.39 -2.76
N SER A 63 -4.84 -18.45 -2.95
CA SER A 63 -6.01 -18.48 -3.85
C SER A 63 -7.18 -17.59 -3.39
N GLY A 64 -7.21 -17.20 -2.12
CA GLY A 64 -8.23 -16.31 -1.54
C GLY A 64 -7.79 -14.84 -1.44
N MET A 65 -6.64 -14.48 -2.01
CA MET A 65 -6.07 -13.14 -1.96
C MET A 65 -5.81 -12.60 -3.35
N SER A 66 -6.05 -11.30 -3.54
CA SER A 66 -5.68 -10.57 -4.75
C SER A 66 -5.68 -9.07 -4.47
N ALA A 67 -4.85 -8.30 -5.19
CA ALA A 67 -4.98 -6.85 -5.25
C ALA A 67 -6.18 -6.41 -6.10
N TYR A 68 -6.70 -7.27 -6.96
CA TYR A 68 -7.72 -6.92 -7.95
C TYR A 68 -9.00 -7.72 -7.74
N ALA A 69 -10.10 -7.04 -7.39
CA ALA A 69 -11.39 -7.68 -7.19
C ALA A 69 -11.94 -8.35 -8.46
N HIS A 70 -11.63 -7.80 -9.64
CA HIS A 70 -12.03 -8.37 -10.94
C HIS A 70 -11.10 -9.50 -11.42
N ASP A 71 -9.95 -9.68 -10.79
CA ASP A 71 -9.05 -10.82 -11.00
C ASP A 71 -8.67 -11.45 -9.65
N PRO A 72 -9.58 -12.24 -9.05
CA PRO A 72 -9.36 -12.84 -7.73
C PRO A 72 -8.21 -13.85 -7.72
N THR A 73 -7.69 -14.26 -8.88
CA THR A 73 -6.61 -15.24 -8.99
C THR A 73 -5.23 -14.60 -9.14
N HIS A 74 -5.15 -13.27 -9.24
CA HIS A 74 -3.92 -12.57 -9.62
C HIS A 74 -2.72 -12.92 -8.73
N PHE A 75 -2.88 -12.90 -7.40
CA PHE A 75 -1.79 -13.25 -6.50
C PHE A 75 -1.42 -14.73 -6.60
N ALA A 76 -2.39 -15.63 -6.69
CA ALA A 76 -2.13 -17.06 -6.83
C ALA A 76 -1.36 -17.39 -8.13
N ARG A 77 -1.73 -16.75 -9.26
CA ARG A 77 -0.98 -16.87 -10.51
C ARG A 77 0.45 -16.36 -10.36
N TRP A 78 0.63 -15.17 -9.79
CA TRP A 78 1.96 -14.61 -9.52
C TRP A 78 2.82 -15.54 -8.66
N VAL A 79 2.26 -16.16 -7.61
CA VAL A 79 2.97 -17.12 -6.74
C VAL A 79 3.45 -18.34 -7.52
N LEU A 80 2.62 -18.88 -8.42
CA LEU A 80 2.97 -20.03 -9.26
C LEU A 80 4.03 -19.68 -10.31
N GLU A 81 3.87 -18.54 -10.98
CA GLU A 81 4.79 -18.05 -12.02
C GLU A 81 6.20 -17.82 -11.48
N HIS A 82 6.32 -17.41 -10.21
CA HIS A 82 7.60 -17.20 -9.53
C HIS A 82 8.13 -18.47 -8.82
N GLY A 83 7.47 -19.61 -8.96
CA GLY A 83 7.93 -20.90 -8.43
C GLY A 83 7.85 -21.03 -6.91
N PHE A 84 7.10 -20.16 -6.23
CA PHE A 84 6.87 -20.26 -4.78
C PHE A 84 5.86 -21.35 -4.41
N ALA A 85 5.08 -21.81 -5.39
CA ALA A 85 4.11 -22.88 -5.26
C ALA A 85 4.07 -23.78 -6.49
N LYS A 86 3.57 -25.01 -6.32
CA LYS A 86 3.20 -25.91 -7.41
C LYS A 86 1.68 -25.90 -7.61
N PRO A 87 1.15 -26.07 -8.84
CA PRO A 87 -0.29 -26.04 -9.11
C PRO A 87 -1.13 -27.04 -8.30
N ASP A 88 -0.51 -28.16 -7.96
CA ASP A 88 -1.12 -29.36 -7.38
C ASP A 88 -0.62 -29.63 -5.94
N GLN A 89 0.13 -28.70 -5.35
CA GLN A 89 0.33 -28.70 -3.91
C GLN A 89 -0.95 -28.20 -3.23
N GLY A 90 -1.33 -28.79 -2.09
CA GLY A 90 -2.52 -28.39 -1.35
C GLY A 90 -2.52 -26.92 -0.87
N PRO A 91 -3.36 -26.57 0.12
CA PRO A 91 -3.46 -25.20 0.64
C PRO A 91 -2.11 -24.51 0.87
N PHE A 92 -1.90 -23.37 0.20
CA PHE A 92 -0.68 -22.58 0.34
C PHE A 92 -0.96 -21.26 1.07
N TYR A 93 -0.44 -21.14 2.29
CA TYR A 93 -0.48 -19.93 3.10
C TYR A 93 0.85 -19.20 2.95
N ALA A 94 0.86 -18.20 2.08
CA ALA A 94 2.08 -17.47 1.75
C ALA A 94 2.62 -16.71 2.99
N PRO A 95 3.95 -16.63 3.18
CA PRO A 95 4.55 -15.67 4.11
C PRO A 95 4.07 -14.25 3.80
N ARG A 96 3.87 -13.42 4.83
CA ARG A 96 3.50 -12.00 4.65
C ARG A 96 4.54 -11.23 3.86
N SER A 97 5.82 -11.57 4.02
CA SER A 97 6.92 -11.02 3.20
C SER A 97 6.79 -11.38 1.72
N LEU A 98 6.18 -12.53 1.39
CA LEU A 98 5.91 -12.90 0.00
C LEU A 98 4.78 -12.06 -0.61
N TYR A 99 3.73 -11.75 0.17
CA TYR A 99 2.70 -10.83 -0.28
C TYR A 99 3.24 -9.39 -0.43
N ALA A 100 4.16 -8.96 0.44
CA ALA A 100 4.88 -7.70 0.28
C ALA A 100 5.66 -7.63 -1.05
N ARG A 101 6.32 -8.73 -1.46
CA ARG A 101 6.99 -8.80 -2.77
C ARG A 101 5.99 -8.64 -3.93
N TYR A 102 4.88 -9.35 -3.87
CA TYR A 102 3.81 -9.20 -4.86
C TYR A 102 3.30 -7.74 -4.99
N LEU A 103 3.09 -7.06 -3.86
CA LEU A 103 2.65 -5.65 -3.88
C LEU A 103 3.72 -4.70 -4.41
N LYS A 104 5.01 -5.01 -4.17
CA LYS A 104 6.12 -4.25 -4.73
C LYS A 104 6.16 -4.40 -6.25
N ASP A 105 6.10 -5.62 -6.77
CA ASP A 105 6.12 -5.88 -8.21
C ASP A 105 4.92 -5.20 -8.90
N LEU A 106 3.74 -5.28 -8.28
CA LEU A 106 2.55 -4.57 -8.74
C LEU A 106 2.78 -3.05 -8.81
N LEU A 107 3.41 -2.46 -7.80
CA LEU A 107 3.70 -1.03 -7.80
C LEU A 107 4.76 -0.65 -8.84
N ASP A 108 5.80 -1.46 -9.01
CA ASP A 108 6.83 -1.25 -10.01
C ASP A 108 6.21 -1.27 -11.42
N ASP A 109 5.32 -2.22 -11.71
CA ASP A 109 4.57 -2.29 -12.96
C ASP A 109 3.71 -1.02 -13.19
N LEU A 110 3.06 -0.51 -12.14
CA LEU A 110 2.30 0.74 -12.22
C LEU A 110 3.19 1.95 -12.50
N VAL A 111 4.36 2.02 -11.86
CA VAL A 111 5.35 3.09 -12.09
C VAL A 111 5.80 3.09 -13.54
N GLU A 112 6.12 1.92 -14.09
CA GLU A 112 6.51 1.80 -15.50
C GLU A 112 5.36 2.15 -16.44
N ARG A 113 4.15 1.64 -16.18
CA ARG A 113 2.96 1.92 -17.01
C ARG A 113 2.61 3.41 -17.05
N GLU A 114 2.75 4.12 -15.94
CA GLU A 114 2.36 5.53 -15.82
C GLU A 114 3.55 6.49 -15.97
N ARG A 115 4.73 5.99 -16.37
CA ARG A 115 5.96 6.77 -16.58
C ARG A 115 5.76 7.90 -17.60
N GLU A 116 5.10 7.61 -18.71
CA GLU A 116 4.87 8.58 -19.80
C GLU A 116 3.71 9.54 -19.49
N THR A 117 2.66 9.03 -18.84
CA THR A 117 1.45 9.80 -18.54
C THR A 117 1.64 10.73 -17.33
N GLY A 118 2.58 10.39 -16.44
CA GLY A 118 2.79 11.06 -15.15
C GLY A 118 1.59 10.95 -14.20
N ARG A 119 0.71 9.95 -14.38
CA ARG A 119 -0.50 9.81 -13.56
C ARG A 119 -0.22 9.33 -12.15
N LEU A 120 0.90 8.67 -11.92
CA LEU A 120 1.35 8.23 -10.60
C LEU A 120 2.56 9.02 -10.14
N ARG A 121 2.51 9.55 -8.92
CA ARG A 121 3.65 10.14 -8.21
C ARG A 121 3.86 9.43 -6.88
N LEU A 122 5.06 8.94 -6.64
CA LEU A 122 5.46 8.38 -5.34
C LEU A 122 6.26 9.44 -4.55
N ILE A 123 5.97 9.57 -3.27
CA ILE A 123 6.69 10.46 -2.36
C ILE A 123 7.09 9.65 -1.12
N ALA A 124 8.39 9.41 -0.99
CA ALA A 124 8.98 8.78 0.20
C ALA A 124 9.21 9.86 1.26
N GLU A 125 8.18 10.18 2.04
CA GLU A 125 8.21 11.23 3.06
C GLU A 125 7.10 11.02 4.11
N GLU A 126 7.29 11.55 5.31
CA GLU A 126 6.26 11.55 6.34
C GLU A 126 5.26 12.70 6.14
N SER A 127 3.97 12.35 6.10
CA SER A 127 2.87 13.31 6.17
C SER A 127 2.63 13.70 7.64
N LEU A 128 2.77 14.98 7.95
CA LEU A 128 2.58 15.51 9.31
C LEU A 128 1.15 15.98 9.59
N SER A 129 0.50 16.58 8.60
CA SER A 129 -0.87 17.08 8.75
C SER A 129 -1.61 17.10 7.42
N ILE A 130 -2.94 17.02 7.50
CA ILE A 130 -3.85 17.19 6.37
C ILE A 130 -4.89 18.21 6.77
N SER A 131 -5.10 19.21 5.93
CA SER A 131 -6.09 20.27 6.16
C SER A 131 -6.94 20.50 4.91
N PRO A 132 -8.28 20.58 5.05
CA PRO A 132 -9.14 21.03 3.97
C PRO A 132 -8.81 22.46 3.56
N THR A 133 -8.92 22.75 2.26
CA THR A 133 -8.83 24.10 1.69
C THR A 133 -10.09 24.40 0.90
N PRO A 134 -10.37 25.66 0.52
CA PRO A 134 -11.51 25.99 -0.33
C PRO A 134 -11.53 25.25 -1.69
N ALA A 135 -10.38 24.75 -2.15
CA ALA A 135 -10.21 24.09 -3.45
C ALA A 135 -9.91 22.58 -3.35
N GLY A 136 -9.78 22.01 -2.14
CA GLY A 136 -9.42 20.61 -1.95
C GLY A 136 -8.78 20.35 -0.59
N VAL A 137 -7.57 19.82 -0.60
CA VAL A 137 -6.80 19.43 0.59
C VAL A 137 -5.33 19.80 0.43
N GLU A 138 -4.69 20.17 1.53
CA GLU A 138 -3.23 20.32 1.63
C GLU A 138 -2.68 19.29 2.61
N VAL A 139 -1.60 18.62 2.20
CA VAL A 139 -0.83 17.69 3.02
C VAL A 139 0.55 18.28 3.28
N VAL A 140 0.88 18.55 4.54
CA VAL A 140 2.19 19.07 4.96
C VAL A 140 3.12 17.89 5.22
N LEU A 141 4.34 17.95 4.67
CA LEU A 141 5.35 16.91 4.76
C LEU A 141 6.46 17.27 5.76
N ALA A 142 7.13 16.27 6.31
CA ALA A 142 8.18 16.47 7.33
C ALA A 142 9.42 17.22 6.81
N ASN A 143 9.68 17.17 5.51
CA ASN A 143 10.72 17.98 4.86
C ASN A 143 10.36 19.47 4.66
N GLY A 144 9.21 19.92 5.17
CA GLY A 144 8.75 21.30 5.08
C GLY A 144 8.05 21.67 3.77
N THR A 145 7.90 20.72 2.84
CA THR A 145 7.10 20.93 1.63
C THR A 145 5.63 20.57 1.85
N SER A 146 4.75 20.96 0.92
CA SER A 146 3.35 20.54 0.92
C SER A 146 2.89 19.99 -0.44
N VAL A 147 1.89 19.12 -0.40
CA VAL A 147 1.23 18.55 -1.58
C VAL A 147 -0.24 18.92 -1.54
N VAL A 148 -0.74 19.54 -2.62
CA VAL A 148 -2.13 19.95 -2.75
C VAL A 148 -2.86 19.01 -3.70
N GLY A 149 -4.06 18.60 -3.32
CA GLY A 149 -4.92 17.71 -4.09
C GLY A 149 -6.38 18.09 -3.97
N HIS A 150 -7.25 17.46 -4.74
CA HIS A 150 -8.69 17.67 -4.59
C HIS A 150 -9.28 16.82 -3.47
N LEU A 151 -8.75 15.60 -3.30
CA LEU A 151 -9.14 14.66 -2.27
C LEU A 151 -7.91 14.04 -1.62
N ALA A 152 -8.00 13.77 -0.32
CA ALA A 152 -7.04 12.93 0.39
C ALA A 152 -7.73 11.67 0.89
N VAL A 153 -7.05 10.53 0.76
CA VAL A 153 -7.47 9.25 1.33
C VAL A 153 -6.45 8.82 2.37
N LEU A 154 -6.91 8.57 3.58
CA LEU A 154 -6.09 8.04 4.66
C LEU A 154 -6.02 6.51 4.55
N ALA A 155 -4.82 6.01 4.27
CA ALA A 155 -4.47 4.59 4.18
C ALA A 155 -3.31 4.25 5.15
N THR A 156 -3.28 4.91 6.31
CA THR A 156 -2.17 4.90 7.27
C THR A 156 -2.02 3.59 8.06
N GLY A 157 -2.98 2.67 7.95
CA GLY A 157 -2.99 1.43 8.72
C GLY A 157 -3.57 1.62 10.12
N HIS A 158 -3.17 0.75 11.04
CA HIS A 158 -3.60 0.77 12.45
C HIS A 158 -2.54 1.41 13.34
N ASP A 159 -2.96 1.92 14.49
CA ASP A 159 -2.10 2.64 15.42
C ASP A 159 -0.92 1.77 15.92
N GLU A 160 0.29 2.29 15.76
CA GLU A 160 1.52 1.71 16.30
C GLU A 160 1.83 2.20 17.71
N GLN A 161 1.17 3.28 18.13
CA GLN A 161 1.26 3.80 19.48
C GLN A 161 -0.06 3.56 20.21
N PRO A 162 0.01 3.29 21.51
CA PRO A 162 -1.21 3.14 22.28
C PRO A 162 -1.95 4.48 22.23
N GLY A 163 -3.25 4.47 21.95
CA GLY A 163 -4.06 5.69 22.11
C GLY A 163 -3.83 6.25 23.52
N ALA A 164 -3.96 7.57 23.71
CA ALA A 164 -3.65 8.24 24.99
C ALA A 164 -4.35 7.64 26.23
N PHE A 165 -5.33 6.75 26.03
CA PHE A 165 -6.10 6.04 27.06
C PHE A 165 -6.16 4.50 26.89
N GLN A 166 -5.36 3.89 26.01
CA GLN A 166 -5.33 2.44 25.81
C GLN A 166 -3.88 1.93 25.80
N GLY A 167 -3.42 1.37 26.91
CA GLY A 167 -2.00 1.01 27.16
C GLY A 167 -1.44 -0.21 26.41
N HIS A 168 -1.94 -0.55 25.23
CA HIS A 168 -1.41 -1.66 24.43
C HIS A 168 -1.04 -1.20 23.01
N ALA A 169 0.26 -1.16 22.73
CA ALA A 169 0.79 -1.06 21.36
C ALA A 169 1.48 -2.37 21.00
N ILE A 170 1.27 -2.85 19.77
CA ILE A 170 1.97 -4.01 19.22
C ILE A 170 3.27 -3.54 18.58
N ARG A 171 4.41 -3.92 19.18
CA ARG A 171 5.74 -3.74 18.59
C ARG A 171 6.07 -4.99 17.77
N MET A 172 6.52 -4.82 16.52
CA MET A 172 6.98 -5.95 15.71
C MET A 172 8.27 -6.52 16.30
N GLY A 173 8.22 -7.78 16.74
CA GLY A 173 9.36 -8.50 17.30
C GLY A 173 10.42 -8.87 16.25
N THR A 174 11.65 -9.01 16.72
CA THR A 174 12.80 -9.61 16.01
C THR A 174 12.83 -11.12 16.25
N GLU A 175 13.65 -11.88 15.50
CA GLU A 175 13.83 -13.33 15.74
C GLU A 175 14.24 -13.65 17.19
N ALA A 176 14.90 -12.72 17.88
CA ALA A 176 15.31 -12.87 19.28
C ALA A 176 14.14 -12.82 20.28
N ASP A 177 12.95 -12.37 19.86
CA ASP A 177 11.79 -12.15 20.74
C ASP A 177 10.82 -13.34 20.81
N THR A 178 11.16 -14.48 20.19
CA THR A 178 10.31 -15.68 20.20
C THR A 178 10.97 -16.76 21.06
N ALA A 179 10.46 -16.99 22.28
CA ALA A 179 10.80 -18.20 23.03
C ALA A 179 10.11 -19.41 22.37
N LEU A 180 10.89 -20.47 22.10
CA LEU A 180 10.39 -21.80 21.72
C LEU A 180 9.55 -22.39 22.86
#